data_AF-A0A1C5DL43-F1
#
_entry.id   AF-A0A1C5DL43-F1
#
_cell.length_a   1.000
_cell.length_b   1.000
_cell.length_c   1.000
_cell.angle_alpha   90.00
_cell.angle_beta   90.00
_cell.angle_gamma   90.00
#
_symmetry.space_group_name_H-M   'P 1'
#
loop_
_entity.id
_entity.type
_entity.pdbx_description
1 polymer ?
#
loop_
_entity_poly.entity_id
_entity_poly.type
_entity_poly.pdbx_seq_one_letter_code
_entity_poly.pdbx_strand_id
1 'polypeptide(L)'
;MTKAGRRLPKVRHPEVGLDNGVEEATLLILEWLGEQGVGAMIRVDAERMREARPTWTFAAHGGPFPDGMRADGTSVAECMGRALLRLREAGLDVPF
;
A
#
# COMPACT_ATOMS: atom_id res chain seq x y z
N MET A 1 -15.36 11.63 41.81
CA MET A 1 -15.03 10.59 40.80
C MET A 1 -15.91 10.80 39.58
N THR A 2 -15.38 11.33 38.47
CA THR A 2 -16.01 11.21 37.15
C THR A 2 -14.92 11.37 36.08
N LYS A 3 -14.78 10.33 35.26
CA LYS A 3 -13.67 10.09 34.32
C LYS A 3 -13.92 10.88 33.04
N ALA A 4 -13.01 11.79 32.70
CA ALA A 4 -13.02 12.48 31.41
C ALA A 4 -12.74 11.49 30.27
N GLY A 5 -13.71 11.29 29.38
CA GLY A 5 -13.56 10.50 28.17
C GLY A 5 -12.65 11.24 27.19
N ARG A 6 -11.45 10.70 26.94
CA ARG A 6 -10.58 11.19 25.86
C ARG A 6 -11.15 10.74 24.52
N ARG A 7 -11.52 11.72 23.69
CA ARG A 7 -11.87 11.51 22.28
C ARG A 7 -10.58 11.27 21.52
N LEU A 8 -10.42 10.10 20.91
CA LEU A 8 -9.28 9.79 20.04
C LEU A 8 -9.34 10.68 18.78
N PRO A 9 -8.19 11.16 18.27
CA PRO A 9 -8.17 11.96 17.05
C PRO A 9 -8.65 11.12 15.87
N LYS A 10 -9.58 11.68 15.09
CA LYS A 10 -10.06 11.09 13.84
C LYS A 10 -8.93 11.20 12.81
N VAL A 11 -8.27 10.08 12.51
CA VAL A 11 -7.30 9.99 11.41
C VAL A 11 -8.03 10.43 10.13
N ARG A 12 -7.59 11.53 9.55
CA ARG A 12 -8.10 11.99 8.25
C ARG A 12 -7.29 11.27 7.20
N HIS A 13 -7.89 10.25 6.59
CA HIS A 13 -7.38 9.68 5.36
C HIS A 13 -7.63 10.70 4.24
N PRO A 14 -6.60 11.22 3.57
CA PRO A 14 -6.79 12.03 2.38
C PRO A 14 -7.42 11.13 1.30
N GLU A 15 -8.57 11.52 0.77
CA GLU A 15 -9.10 10.91 -0.46
C GLU A 15 -8.20 11.35 -1.63
N VAL A 16 -7.06 10.69 -1.80
CA VAL A 16 -6.18 10.89 -2.95
C VAL A 16 -6.87 10.27 -4.15
N GLY A 17 -7.40 11.13 -5.03
CA GLY A 17 -7.93 10.72 -6.33
C GLY A 17 -6.86 9.94 -7.08
N LEU A 18 -7.15 8.67 -7.38
CA LEU A 18 -6.16 7.68 -7.80
C LEU A 18 -5.56 7.93 -9.20
N ASP A 19 -6.01 8.97 -9.91
CA ASP A 19 -5.63 9.19 -11.30
C ASP A 19 -4.50 10.24 -11.46
N ASN A 20 -4.35 11.18 -10.52
CA ASN A 20 -3.25 12.17 -10.51
C ASN A 20 -2.35 12.09 -9.26
N GLY A 21 -2.74 11.33 -8.22
CA GLY A 21 -2.00 11.27 -6.95
C GLY A 21 -1.35 9.91 -6.64
N VAL A 22 -1.56 8.88 -7.48
CA VAL A 22 -1.03 7.54 -7.17
C VAL A 22 0.48 7.49 -7.25
N GLU A 23 1.12 8.20 -8.17
CA GLU A 23 2.59 8.18 -8.27
C GLU A 23 3.25 8.79 -7.01
N GLU A 24 2.80 9.98 -6.60
CA GLU A 24 3.28 10.62 -5.37
C GLU A 24 2.95 9.80 -4.12
N ALA A 25 1.71 9.32 -4.00
CA ALA A 25 1.31 8.48 -2.86
C ALA A 25 2.11 7.18 -2.82
N THR A 26 2.38 6.55 -3.97
CA THR A 26 3.15 5.31 -4.04
C THR A 26 4.55 5.51 -3.48
N LEU A 27 5.23 6.60 -3.85
CA LEU A 27 6.57 6.90 -3.33
C LEU A 27 6.55 7.11 -1.82
N LEU A 28 5.60 7.89 -1.30
CA LEU A 28 5.46 8.13 0.14
C LEU A 28 5.15 6.85 0.92
N ILE A 29 4.33 5.96 0.36
CA ILE A 29 4.02 4.66 0.94
C ILE A 29 5.26 3.76 0.98
N LEU A 30 6.04 3.71 -0.10
CA LEU A 30 7.26 2.89 -0.17
C LEU A 30 8.32 3.39 0.82
N GLU A 31 8.49 4.71 0.93
CA GLU A 31 9.39 5.31 1.92
C GLU A 31 8.97 4.95 3.35
N TRP A 32 7.70 5.19 3.68
CA TRP A 32 7.16 4.87 5.01
C TRP A 32 7.32 3.38 5.36
N LEU A 33 7.06 2.46 4.42
CA LEU A 33 7.27 1.03 4.62
C LEU A 33 8.73 0.70 4.93
N GLY A 34 9.66 1.33 4.23
CA GLY A 34 11.10 1.21 4.50
C GLY A 34 11.47 1.63 5.92
N GLU A 35 10.88 2.74 6.40
CA GLU A 35 11.06 3.20 7.80
C GLU A 35 10.50 2.21 8.83
N GLN A 36 9.47 1.43 8.47
CA GLN A 36 8.94 0.35 9.31
C GLN A 36 9.75 -0.96 9.22
N GLY A 37 10.83 -1.00 8.44
CA GLY A 37 11.63 -2.21 8.21
C GLY A 37 10.99 -3.21 7.24
N VAL A 38 10.03 -2.75 6.42
CA VAL A 38 9.40 -3.54 5.37
C VAL A 38 10.05 -3.19 4.03
N GLY A 39 10.72 -4.17 3.42
CA GLY A 39 11.22 -4.01 2.05
C GLY A 39 10.05 -4.09 1.08
N ALA A 40 9.86 -3.06 0.25
CA ALA A 40 8.75 -3.00 -0.69
C ALA A 40 9.19 -2.52 -2.08
N MET A 41 8.50 -2.99 -3.12
CA MET A 41 8.74 -2.57 -4.49
C MET A 41 7.45 -2.60 -5.32
N ILE A 42 7.40 -1.71 -6.31
CA ILE A 42 6.42 -1.74 -7.38
C ILE A 42 7.14 -1.87 -8.71
N ARG A 43 6.59 -2.67 -9.63
CA ARG A 43 7.14 -2.85 -10.97
C ARG A 43 6.05 -3.05 -12.01
N VAL A 44 6.39 -2.76 -13.25
CA VAL A 44 5.62 -3.12 -14.44
C VAL A 44 6.40 -4.15 -15.27
N ASP A 45 5.72 -5.19 -15.74
CA ASP A 45 6.30 -6.30 -16.50
C ASP A 45 5.79 -6.25 -17.96
N ALA A 46 6.71 -5.97 -18.88
CA ALA A 46 6.40 -5.83 -20.30
C ALA A 46 6.05 -7.19 -20.97
N GLU A 47 6.56 -8.31 -20.47
CA GLU A 47 6.21 -9.61 -21.03
C GLU A 47 4.77 -9.97 -20.68
N ARG A 48 4.37 -9.70 -19.44
CA ARG A 48 2.96 -9.85 -19.04
C ARG A 48 2.03 -8.95 -19.85
N MET A 49 2.49 -7.78 -20.28
CA MET A 49 1.70 -6.90 -21.14
C MET A 49 1.43 -7.56 -22.50
N ARG A 50 2.46 -8.19 -23.08
CA ARG A 50 2.34 -8.93 -24.34
C ARG A 50 1.41 -10.15 -24.20
N GLU A 51 1.39 -10.77 -23.03
CA GLU A 51 0.50 -11.90 -22.69
C GLU A 51 -0.91 -11.48 -22.26
N ALA A 52 -1.26 -10.19 -22.28
CA ALA A 52 -2.53 -9.65 -21.79
C ALA A 52 -2.85 -10.04 -20.32
N ARG A 53 -1.81 -10.12 -19.49
CA ARG A 53 -1.91 -10.42 -18.04
C ARG A 53 -1.76 -9.14 -17.21
N PRO A 54 -2.16 -9.14 -15.92
CA PRO A 54 -1.85 -8.05 -15.00
C PRO A 54 -0.36 -7.72 -14.99
N THR A 55 -0.03 -6.50 -15.44
CA THR A 55 1.35 -6.04 -15.70
C THR A 55 2.01 -5.44 -14.48
N TRP A 56 1.22 -4.88 -13.56
CA TRP A 56 1.71 -4.24 -12.34
C TRP A 56 1.81 -5.27 -11.22
N THR A 57 2.91 -5.18 -10.47
CA THR A 57 3.16 -5.98 -9.28
C THR A 57 3.67 -5.08 -8.17
N PHE A 58 3.03 -5.15 -7.02
CA PHE A 58 3.55 -4.72 -5.73
C PHE A 58 4.02 -5.96 -4.97
N ALA A 59 5.21 -5.88 -4.37
CA ALA A 59 5.71 -6.91 -3.48
C ALA A 59 6.28 -6.28 -2.21
N ALA A 60 6.04 -6.93 -1.07
CA ALA A 60 6.58 -6.55 0.22
C ALA A 60 7.14 -7.77 0.96
N HIS A 61 8.16 -7.58 1.79
CA HIS A 61 8.76 -8.63 2.62
C HIS A 61 9.33 -8.05 3.92
N GLY A 62 9.52 -8.91 4.91
CA GLY A 62 9.93 -8.47 6.24
C GLY A 62 8.76 -7.91 7.04
N GLY A 63 9.04 -7.46 8.26
CA GLY A 63 7.99 -7.05 9.21
C GLY A 63 6.91 -8.14 9.38
N PRO A 64 5.63 -7.83 9.14
CA PRO A 64 4.53 -8.80 9.28
C PRO A 64 4.43 -9.83 8.12
N PHE A 65 5.35 -9.80 7.14
CA PHE A 65 5.33 -10.68 5.96
C PHE A 65 6.53 -11.64 5.92
N PRO A 66 6.53 -12.72 6.73
CA PRO A 66 7.63 -13.68 6.76
C PRO A 66 7.81 -14.42 5.43
N ASP A 67 6.70 -14.75 4.75
CA ASP A 67 6.70 -15.39 3.43
C ASP A 67 6.60 -14.38 2.27
N GLY A 68 6.64 -13.09 2.60
CA GLY A 68 6.38 -11.99 1.67
C GLY A 68 4.88 -11.82 1.34
N MET A 69 4.61 -10.75 0.60
CA MET A 69 3.29 -10.37 0.11
C MET A 69 3.41 -9.92 -1.33
N ARG A 70 2.41 -10.26 -2.14
CA ARG A 70 2.29 -9.84 -3.54
C ARG A 70 0.87 -9.37 -3.82
N ALA A 71 0.76 -8.28 -4.57
CA ALA A 71 -0.48 -7.83 -5.18
C ALA A 71 -0.22 -7.52 -6.66
N ASP A 72 -1.07 -8.02 -7.55
CA ASP A 72 -0.99 -7.76 -8.98
C ASP A 72 -2.19 -6.92 -9.43
N GLY A 73 -2.02 -6.12 -10.49
CA GLY A 73 -3.07 -5.31 -11.11
C GLY A 73 -2.84 -5.06 -12.59
N THR A 74 -3.92 -4.75 -13.31
CA THR A 74 -3.88 -4.32 -14.72
C THR A 74 -3.52 -2.84 -14.85
N SER A 75 -3.70 -2.06 -13.77
CA SER A 75 -3.23 -0.68 -13.62
C SER A 75 -2.46 -0.51 -12.30
N VAL A 76 -1.69 0.58 -12.18
CA VAL A 76 -1.01 0.96 -10.93
C VAL A 76 -2.00 1.17 -9.78
N ALA A 77 -3.15 1.80 -10.06
CA ALA A 77 -4.20 2.04 -9.06
C ALA A 77 -4.83 0.73 -8.54
N GLU A 78 -5.14 -0.22 -9.42
CA GLU A 78 -5.66 -1.52 -9.01
C GLU A 78 -4.64 -2.30 -8.17
N CYS A 79 -3.37 -2.28 -8.60
CA CYS A 79 -2.28 -2.93 -7.90
C CYS A 79 -2.08 -2.36 -6.49
N MET A 80 -2.00 -1.02 -6.38
CA MET A 80 -1.81 -0.34 -5.10
C MET A 80 -3.03 -0.45 -4.18
N GLY A 81 -4.25 -0.37 -4.72
CA GLY A 81 -5.47 -0.57 -3.93
C GLY A 81 -5.52 -1.95 -3.27
N ARG A 82 -5.14 -3.00 -4.00
CA ARG A 82 -5.01 -4.36 -3.45
C ARG A 82 -3.88 -4.47 -2.43
N ALA A 83 -2.73 -3.87 -2.71
CA ALA A 83 -1.60 -3.86 -1.77
C ALA A 83 -1.97 -3.19 -0.45
N LEU A 84 -2.59 -2.01 -0.48
CA LEU A 84 -2.99 -1.25 0.70
C LEU A 84 -4.00 -1.99 1.56
N LEU A 85 -4.97 -2.68 0.93
CA LEU A 85 -5.89 -3.54 1.67
C LEU A 85 -5.12 -4.62 2.45
N ARG A 86 -4.19 -5.32 1.80
CA ARG A 86 -3.40 -6.38 2.44
C ARG A 86 -2.44 -5.86 3.51
N LEU A 87 -1.85 -4.67 3.32
CA LEU A 87 -1.03 -4.00 4.33
C LEU A 87 -1.84 -3.71 5.60
N ARG A 88 -3.06 -3.18 5.43
CA ARG A 88 -3.98 -2.87 6.55
C ARG A 88 -4.47 -4.14 7.26
N GLU A 89 -4.79 -5.19 6.51
CA GLU A 89 -5.15 -6.51 7.07
C GLU A 89 -4.02 -7.13 7.90
N ALA A 90 -2.76 -6.85 7.53
CA ALA A 90 -1.58 -7.27 8.27
C ALA A 90 -1.23 -6.37 9.47
N GLY A 91 -2.05 -5.35 9.75
CA GLY A 91 -1.90 -4.45 10.89
C GLY A 91 -0.96 -3.26 10.65
N LEU A 92 -0.55 -2.99 9.40
CA LEU A 92 0.18 -1.78 9.07
C LEU A 92 -0.80 -0.63 8.80
N ASP A 93 -0.77 0.38 9.68
CA ASP A 93 -1.57 1.59 9.56
C ASP A 93 -0.91 2.57 8.58
N VAL A 94 -1.01 2.23 7.29
CA VAL A 94 -0.44 3.04 6.20
C VAL A 94 -1.13 4.41 6.18
N PRO A 95 -0.40 5.53 6.26
CA PRO A 95 -0.98 6.86 6.54
C PRO A 95 -1.71 7.55 5.37
N PHE A 96 -2.29 6.80 4.43
CA PHE A 96 -2.97 7.29 3.24
C PHE A 96 -4.20 6.43 2.91
#